data_AF-A0A2V9WEL5-F1
#
_entry.id   AF-A0A2V9WEL5-F1
#
_cell.length_a   1.000
_cell.length_b   1.000
_cell.length_c   1.000
_cell.angle_alpha   90.00
_cell.angle_beta   90.00
_cell.angle_gamma   90.00
#
_symmetry.space_group_name_H-M   'P 1'
#
loop_
_entity.id
_entity.type
_entity.pdbx_description
1 polymer ?
#
loop_
_entity_poly.entity_id
_entity_poly.type
_entity_poly.pdbx_seq_one_letter_code
_entity_poly.pdbx_strand_id
1 'polypeptide(L)'
;MRKMVEEEFGAPCIVEDSVRAIALAQRCVAPASNLDDFVYIDVGMGIGAAIVLNGNLYKGSGGGAGEFGHMTVEENGPLCCCGNNGCLEMMA
;
A
#
# COMPACT_ATOMS: atom_id res chain seq x y z
N MET A 1 -16.56 0.51 -7.59
CA MET A 1 -16.77 1.12 -6.25
C MET A 1 -16.93 2.63 -6.32
N ARG A 2 -15.88 3.38 -6.73
CA ARG A 2 -15.91 4.86 -6.83
C ARG A 2 -17.21 5.44 -7.38
N LYS A 3 -17.59 5.05 -8.62
CA LYS A 3 -18.80 5.56 -9.29
C LYS A 3 -20.08 5.38 -8.47
N MET A 4 -20.26 4.21 -7.83
CA MET A 4 -21.44 3.94 -7.00
C MET A 4 -21.52 4.88 -5.79
N VAL A 5 -20.37 5.20 -5.18
CA VAL A 5 -20.30 6.15 -4.06
C VAL A 5 -20.55 7.58 -4.55
N GLU A 6 -19.99 7.98 -5.69
CA GLU A 6 -20.21 9.31 -6.25
C GLU A 6 -21.69 9.55 -6.62
N GLU A 7 -22.36 8.52 -7.18
CA GLU A 7 -23.77 8.58 -7.55
C GLU A 7 -24.70 8.67 -6.34
N GLU A 8 -24.42 7.91 -5.28
CA GLU A 8 -25.23 7.91 -4.05
C GLU A 8 -25.14 9.23 -3.29
N PHE A 9 -23.92 9.78 -3.14
CA PHE A 9 -23.68 10.95 -2.29
C PHE A 9 -23.59 12.28 -3.07
N GLY A 10 -23.60 12.25 -4.40
CA GLY A 10 -23.51 13.45 -5.25
C GLY A 10 -22.21 14.23 -5.06
N ALA A 11 -21.12 13.58 -4.64
CA ALA A 11 -19.85 14.21 -4.32
C ALA A 11 -18.66 13.41 -4.90
N PRO A 12 -17.52 14.06 -5.23
CA PRO A 12 -16.32 13.37 -5.68
C PRO A 12 -15.82 12.33 -4.66
N CYS A 13 -15.40 11.15 -5.14
CA CYS A 13 -14.90 10.07 -4.30
C CYS A 13 -13.49 9.66 -4.73
N ILE A 14 -12.60 9.50 -3.73
CA ILE A 14 -11.29 8.87 -3.90
C ILE A 14 -11.35 7.50 -3.24
N VAL A 15 -10.97 6.46 -3.98
CA VAL A 15 -10.80 5.11 -3.46
C VAL A 15 -9.31 4.85 -3.38
N GLU A 16 -8.87 4.36 -2.23
CA GLU A 16 -7.48 4.02 -1.98
C GLU A 16 -7.37 2.69 -1.25
N ASP A 17 -6.23 2.01 -1.46
CA ASP A 17 -5.85 0.85 -0.65
C ASP A 17 -5.68 1.23 0.84
N SER A 18 -5.96 0.29 1.75
CA SER A 18 -5.94 0.55 3.19
C SER A 18 -4.56 1.00 3.68
N VAL A 19 -3.48 0.37 3.22
CA VAL A 19 -2.11 0.68 3.65
C VAL A 19 -1.72 2.09 3.19
N ARG A 20 -2.12 2.46 1.97
CA ARG A 20 -1.91 3.81 1.43
C ARG A 20 -2.76 4.86 2.14
N ALA A 21 -4.00 4.55 2.49
CA ALA A 21 -4.84 5.43 3.28
C ALA A 21 -4.25 5.69 4.67
N ILE A 22 -3.69 4.66 5.32
CA ILE A 22 -2.99 4.81 6.60
C ILE A 22 -1.74 5.68 6.45
N ALA A 23 -0.93 5.46 5.40
CA ALA A 23 0.25 6.29 5.16
C ALA A 23 -0.10 7.77 4.98
N LEU A 24 -1.19 8.09 4.27
CA LEU A 24 -1.69 9.46 4.20
C LEU A 24 -2.10 10.00 5.57
N ALA A 25 -2.77 9.19 6.40
CA ALA A 25 -3.16 9.58 7.75
C ALA A 25 -1.95 9.84 8.66
N GLN A 26 -0.85 9.09 8.51
CA GLN A 26 0.39 9.30 9.26
C GLN A 26 0.95 10.72 9.07
N ARG A 27 0.77 11.31 7.87
CA ARG A 27 1.17 12.70 7.62
C ARG A 27 0.38 13.73 8.42
N CYS A 28 -0.87 13.42 8.77
CA CYS A 28 -1.73 14.31 9.53
C CYS A 28 -1.44 14.28 11.04
N VAL A 29 -0.90 13.16 11.54
CA VAL A 29 -0.68 12.93 12.98
C VAL A 29 0.79 13.05 13.38
N ALA A 30 1.72 12.90 12.43
CA ALA A 30 3.13 13.11 12.69
C ALA A 30 3.44 14.60 12.94
N PRO A 31 4.42 14.93 13.80
CA PRO A 31 4.94 16.29 13.91
C PRO A 31 5.29 16.81 12.51
N ALA A 32 4.71 17.96 12.17
CA ALA A 32 4.39 18.41 10.81
C ALA A 32 5.58 18.72 9.87
N SER A 33 6.78 18.17 10.06
CA SER A 33 7.98 18.71 9.41
C SER A 33 8.94 17.75 8.71
N ASN A 34 8.73 16.42 8.64
CA ASN A 34 9.78 15.56 8.03
C ASN A 34 9.33 14.27 7.30
N LEU A 35 8.05 14.10 6.94
CA LEU A 35 7.59 12.88 6.24
C LEU A 35 7.14 13.18 4.81
N ASP A 36 8.03 13.78 4.02
CA ASP A 36 7.81 13.94 2.58
C ASP A 36 8.26 12.71 1.79
N ASP A 37 9.29 12.00 2.26
CA ASP A 37 9.76 10.75 1.68
C ASP A 37 9.77 9.66 2.76
N PHE A 38 8.90 8.66 2.65
CA PHE A 38 8.87 7.53 3.58
C PHE A 38 8.18 6.30 2.98
N VAL A 39 8.43 5.16 3.62
CA VAL A 39 7.70 3.92 3.38
C VAL A 39 6.97 3.54 4.65
N TYR A 40 5.65 3.35 4.57
CA TYR A 40 4.87 2.74 5.62
C TYR A 40 4.73 1.25 5.31
N ILE A 41 5.06 0.39 6.26
CA ILE A 41 4.93 -1.06 6.14
C ILE A 41 3.91 -1.52 7.17
N ASP A 42 2.84 -2.13 6.70
CA ASP A 42 1.84 -2.77 7.53
C ASP A 42 2.17 -4.26 7.65
N VAL A 43 2.31 -4.75 8.89
CA VAL A 43 2.54 -6.16 9.19
C VAL A 43 1.40 -6.63 10.09
N GLY A 44 0.51 -7.45 9.53
CA GLY A 44 -0.71 -7.88 10.19
C GLY A 44 -1.24 -9.18 9.62
N MET A 45 -2.47 -9.18 9.09
CA MET A 45 -3.02 -10.36 8.39
C MET A 45 -2.24 -10.70 7.10
N GLY A 46 -1.52 -9.73 6.56
CA GLY A 46 -0.57 -9.86 5.46
C GLY A 46 0.51 -8.80 5.60
N ILE A 47 1.31 -8.61 4.55
CA ILE A 47 2.38 -7.61 4.49
C ILE A 47 2.16 -6.69 3.30
N GLY A 48 1.80 -5.44 3.60
CA GLY A 48 1.61 -4.40 2.59
C GLY A 48 2.52 -3.21 2.84
N ALA A 49 2.78 -2.43 1.79
CA ALA A 49 3.52 -1.18 1.94
C ALA A 49 2.90 -0.04 1.13
N ALA A 50 3.11 1.18 1.62
CA ALA A 50 2.81 2.40 0.90
C ALA A 50 4.07 3.26 0.81
N ILE A 51 4.35 3.74 -0.39
CA ILE A 51 5.52 4.58 -0.68
C ILE A 51 5.02 6.01 -0.85
N VAL A 52 5.60 6.94 -0.10
CA VAL A 52 5.35 8.39 -0.25
C VAL A 52 6.65 9.04 -0.68
N LEU A 53 6.58 9.82 -1.77
CA LEU A 53 7.70 10.58 -2.32
C LEU A 53 7.27 12.03 -2.57
N ASN A 54 8.08 13.00 -2.16
CA ASN A 54 7.77 14.44 -2.24
C ASN A 54 6.36 14.76 -1.70
N GLY A 55 5.97 14.13 -0.60
CA GLY A 55 4.68 14.30 0.04
C GLY A 55 3.49 13.69 -0.72
N ASN A 56 3.72 12.87 -1.75
CA ASN A 56 2.68 12.26 -2.57
C ASN A 56 2.79 10.74 -2.60
N LEU A 57 1.66 10.04 -2.64
CA LEU A 57 1.67 8.58 -2.81
C LEU A 57 2.30 8.21 -4.16
N TYR A 58 3.33 7.37 -4.10
CA TYR A 58 3.91 6.73 -5.26
C TYR A 58 3.20 5.41 -5.52
N LYS A 59 2.43 5.34 -6.63
CA LYS A 59 1.62 4.17 -7.00
C LYS A 59 2.27 3.30 -8.09
N GLY A 60 3.35 3.76 -8.70
CA GLY A 60 3.92 3.16 -9.90
C GLY A 60 3.03 3.32 -11.14
N SER A 61 3.51 2.90 -12.30
CA SER A 61 2.81 3.06 -13.59
C SER A 61 1.50 2.29 -13.68
N GLY A 62 1.42 1.12 -13.04
CA GLY A 62 0.24 0.26 -13.02
C GLY A 62 -0.57 0.30 -11.72
N GLY A 63 -0.21 1.16 -10.76
CA GLY A 63 -0.90 1.21 -9.47
C GLY A 63 -0.52 0.10 -8.48
N GLY A 64 0.46 -0.75 -8.80
CA GLY A 64 0.93 -1.87 -7.98
C GLY A 64 2.20 -1.58 -7.16
N ALA A 65 2.63 -0.33 -7.03
CA ALA A 65 3.75 -0.04 -6.12
C ALA A 65 3.31 -0.25 -4.66
N GLY A 66 4.13 -0.96 -3.89
CA GLY A 66 3.83 -1.25 -2.49
C GLY A 66 3.36 -2.67 -2.20
N GLU A 67 3.25 -3.55 -3.21
CA GLU A 67 2.98 -4.99 -3.05
C GLU A 67 4.20 -5.75 -2.45
N PHE A 68 4.73 -5.25 -1.33
CA PHE A 68 5.95 -5.73 -0.68
C PHE A 68 5.82 -7.17 -0.18
N GLY A 69 4.65 -7.56 0.32
CA GLY A 69 4.39 -8.93 0.76
C GLY A 69 4.57 -9.95 -0.34
N HIS A 70 4.43 -9.56 -1.61
CA HIS A 70 4.56 -10.44 -2.78
C HIS A 70 5.93 -10.37 -3.46
N MET A 71 6.91 -9.70 -2.84
CA MET A 71 8.30 -9.74 -3.28
C MET A 71 8.91 -11.09 -2.93
N THR A 72 9.51 -11.79 -3.90
CA THR A 72 10.25 -13.03 -3.65
C THR A 72 11.50 -12.72 -2.81
N VAL A 73 11.59 -13.36 -1.65
CA VAL A 73 12.75 -13.29 -0.74
C VAL A 73 13.45 -14.65 -0.60
N GLU A 74 12.79 -15.74 -0.98
CA GLU A 74 13.36 -17.09 -1.04
C GLU A 74 12.90 -17.79 -2.33
N GLU A 75 13.79 -17.98 -3.29
CA GLU A 75 13.43 -18.48 -4.63
C GLU A 75 12.81 -19.89 -4.59
N ASN A 76 13.23 -20.71 -3.61
CA ASN A 76 12.73 -22.08 -3.42
C ASN A 76 11.69 -22.17 -2.30
N GLY A 77 11.08 -21.04 -1.93
CA GLY A 77 10.10 -20.95 -0.86
C GLY A 77 8.72 -21.48 -1.25
N PRO A 78 7.75 -21.46 -0.32
CA PRO A 78 6.38 -21.90 -0.57
C PRO A 78 5.69 -21.07 -1.66
N LEU A 79 4.73 -21.68 -2.36
CA LEU A 79 3.90 -21.00 -3.35
C LEU A 79 2.98 -19.96 -2.68
N CYS A 80 3.04 -18.72 -3.14
CA CYS A 80 2.14 -17.65 -2.73
C CYS A 80 0.87 -17.63 -3.61
N CYS A 81 -0.23 -17.11 -3.08
CA CYS A 81 -1.48 -16.95 -3.82
C CYS A 81 -1.36 -16.01 -5.04
N CYS A 82 -0.35 -15.13 -5.07
CA CYS A 82 -0.06 -14.28 -6.23
C CYS A 82 0.58 -15.06 -7.41
N GLY A 83 1.02 -16.30 -7.19
CA GLY A 83 1.63 -17.17 -8.19
C GLY A 83 3.16 -17.26 -8.13
N ASN A 84 3.83 -16.40 -7.37
CA ASN A 84 5.28 -16.46 -7.13
C ASN A 84 5.63 -17.47 -6.01
N ASN A 85 6.91 -17.86 -5.93
CA ASN A 85 7.44 -18.64 -4.79
C ASN A 85 8.18 -17.75 -3.79
N GLY A 86 8.10 -18.13 -2.52
CA GLY A 86 8.78 -17.53 -1.37
C GLY A 86 8.63 -16.01 -1.29
N CYS A 87 7.39 -15.55 -1.46
CA CYS A 87 7.02 -14.18 -1.18
C CYS A 87 7.24 -13.84 0.30
N LEU A 88 7.61 -12.60 0.60
CA LEU A 88 7.85 -12.12 1.97
C LEU A 88 6.72 -12.48 2.94
N GLU A 89 5.46 -12.33 2.53
CA GLU A 89 4.28 -12.66 3.34
C GLU A 89 4.18 -14.16 3.70
N MET A 90 4.81 -15.04 2.93
CA MET A 90 4.81 -16.49 3.23
C MET A 90 5.88 -16.88 4.25
N MET A 91 6.77 -15.95 4.62
CA MET A 91 7.97 -16.23 5.40
C MET A 91 8.00 -15.49 6.76
N ALA A 92 7.03 -14.60 7.02
CA ALA A 92 6.99 -13.72 8.18
C ALA A 92 5.66 -13.81 8.94
#